data_AF-A0A453G6U9-F1
#
_entry.id   AF-A0A453G6U9-F1
#
_cell.length_a   1.000
_cell.length_b   1.000
_cell.length_c   1.000
_cell.angle_alpha   90.00
_cell.angle_beta   90.00
_cell.angle_gamma   90.00
#
_symmetry.space_group_name_H-M   'P 1'
#
loop_
_entity.id
_entity.type
_entity.pdbx_description
1 polymer ?
#
loop_
_entity_poly.entity_id
_entity_poly.type
_entity_poly.pdbx_seq_one_letter_code
_entity_poly.pdbx_strand_id
1 'polypeptide(L)'
;MFSLNNVKLHFTDGALRIVAKKAIVKNTGARGLRALLETILLEAMYEIPDEKAGNERVDAVVVDEEAIGSVDRPGCGAKILRGDGALAQYIIRNNIPNSPETNEALAGELEDAYMLSRIVSL
;
A
#
# COMPACT_ATOMS: atom_id res chain seq x y z
N MET A 1 -7.71 -9.86 -9.66
CA MET A 1 -7.23 -9.03 -10.79
C MET A 1 -5.81 -8.52 -10.57
N PHE A 2 -5.49 -7.92 -9.41
CA PHE A 2 -4.11 -7.45 -9.11
C PHE A 2 -3.03 -8.54 -9.14
N SER A 3 -3.30 -9.71 -8.54
CA SER A 3 -2.35 -10.84 -8.53
C SER A 3 -2.05 -11.40 -9.93
N LEU A 4 -2.96 -11.24 -10.90
CA LEU A 4 -2.73 -11.66 -12.29
C LEU A 4 -1.70 -10.77 -12.98
N ASN A 5 -1.53 -9.53 -12.52
CA ASN A 5 -0.57 -8.56 -13.04
C ASN A 5 0.73 -8.50 -12.24
N ASN A 6 0.96 -9.42 -11.30
CA ASN A 6 2.05 -9.35 -10.29
C ASN A 6 2.05 -8.06 -9.46
N VAL A 7 0.88 -7.42 -9.30
CA VAL A 7 0.73 -6.21 -8.49
C VAL A 7 0.33 -6.60 -7.07
N LYS A 8 1.05 -6.10 -6.07
CA LYS A 8 0.74 -6.29 -4.65
C LYS A 8 -0.29 -5.26 -4.20
N LEU A 9 -1.24 -5.65 -3.37
CA LEU A 9 -2.24 -4.74 -2.80
C LEU A 9 -2.04 -4.67 -1.29
N HIS A 10 -1.86 -3.47 -0.75
CA HIS A 10 -1.67 -3.22 0.67
C HIS A 10 -2.72 -2.25 1.20
N PHE A 11 -3.32 -2.59 2.34
CA PHE A 11 -4.26 -1.73 3.05
C PHE A 11 -3.63 -1.32 4.38
N THR A 12 -3.66 -0.03 4.70
CA THR A 12 -3.28 0.43 6.03
C THR A 12 -4.40 0.12 7.03
N ASP A 13 -4.06 -0.03 8.31
CA ASP A 13 -5.06 -0.28 9.36
C ASP A 13 -6.12 0.83 9.44
N GLY A 14 -5.66 2.09 9.32
CA GLY A 14 -6.54 3.26 9.25
C GLY A 14 -7.55 3.17 8.09
N ALA A 15 -7.10 2.70 6.92
CA ALA A 15 -7.97 2.49 5.77
C ALA A 15 -9.09 1.48 6.05
N LEU A 16 -8.74 0.31 6.61
CA LEU A 16 -9.70 -0.73 6.95
C LEU A 16 -10.74 -0.22 7.96
N ARG A 17 -10.31 0.56 8.95
CA ARG A 17 -11.17 1.12 9.98
C ARG A 17 -12.17 2.14 9.43
N ILE A 18 -11.73 3.02 8.52
CA ILE A 18 -12.62 3.98 7.85
C ILE A 18 -13.61 3.25 6.92
N VAL A 19 -13.14 2.27 6.15
CA VAL A 19 -14.01 1.46 5.28
C VAL A 19 -15.13 0.78 6.09
N ALA A 20 -14.78 0.16 7.22
CA ALA A 20 -15.76 -0.47 8.10
C ALA A 20 -16.78 0.55 8.63
N LYS A 21 -16.32 1.73 9.10
CA LYS A 21 -17.19 2.80 9.58
C LYS A 21 -18.13 3.32 8.48
N LYS A 22 -17.63 3.51 7.27
CA LYS A 22 -18.39 4.02 6.11
C LYS A 22 -19.45 3.01 5.67
N ALA A 23 -19.12 1.71 5.71
CA ALA A 23 -20.07 0.64 5.42
C ALA A 23 -21.23 0.56 6.43
N ILE A 24 -20.96 0.82 7.72
CA ILE A 24 -21.98 0.90 8.77
C ILE A 24 -22.88 2.12 8.54
N VAL A 25 -22.31 3.31 8.33
CA VAL A 25 -23.07 4.56 8.16
C VAL A 25 -24.00 4.49 6.94
N LYS A 26 -23.54 3.92 5.82
CA LYS A 26 -24.36 3.79 4.61
C LYS A 26 -25.44 2.69 4.70
N ASN A 27 -25.52 1.92 5.79
CA ASN A 27 -26.45 0.79 5.96
C ASN A 27 -26.41 -0.25 4.81
N THR A 28 -25.31 -0.28 4.06
CA THR A 28 -25.17 -1.11 2.86
C THR A 28 -24.61 -2.51 3.16
N GLY A 29 -24.24 -2.77 4.41
CA GLY A 29 -23.59 -4.02 4.83
C GLY A 29 -22.36 -4.36 3.98
N ALA A 30 -22.10 -5.66 3.80
CA ALA A 30 -20.97 -6.16 3.00
C ALA A 30 -21.05 -5.78 1.50
N ARG A 31 -22.26 -5.53 0.97
CA ARG A 31 -22.44 -5.14 -0.45
C ARG A 31 -21.88 -3.75 -0.74
N GLY A 32 -22.09 -2.79 0.16
CA GLY A 32 -21.54 -1.45 -0.04
C GLY A 32 -20.03 -1.36 0.15
N LEU A 33 -19.46 -2.28 0.94
CA LEU A 33 -18.01 -2.36 1.12
C LEU A 33 -17.32 -2.72 -0.20
N ARG A 34 -17.90 -3.66 -0.96
CA ARG A 34 -17.40 -3.99 -2.31
C ARG A 34 -17.49 -2.79 -3.24
N ALA A 35 -18.64 -2.11 -3.31
CA ALA A 35 -18.82 -0.95 -4.19
C ALA A 35 -17.85 0.21 -3.85
N LEU A 36 -17.60 0.43 -2.56
CA LEU A 36 -16.63 1.43 -2.09
C LEU A 36 -15.20 1.07 -2.52
N LEU A 37 -14.78 -0.18 -2.27
CA LEU A 37 -13.45 -0.65 -2.67
C LEU A 37 -13.28 -0.62 -4.19
N GLU A 38 -14.31 -1.01 -4.93
CA GLU A 38 -14.30 -0.99 -6.40
C GLU A 38 -14.12 0.43 -6.93
N THR A 39 -14.75 1.42 -6.31
CA THR A 39 -14.55 2.84 -6.67
C THR A 39 -13.13 3.32 -6.41
N ILE A 40 -12.56 2.99 -5.24
CA ILE A 40 -11.20 3.42 -4.84
C ILE A 40 -10.13 2.75 -5.70
N LEU A 41 -10.35 1.49 -6.05
CA LEU A 41 -9.41 0.68 -6.82
C LEU A 41 -9.57 0.87 -8.34
N LEU A 42 -10.66 1.48 -8.81
CA LEU A 42 -10.95 1.63 -10.24
C LEU A 42 -9.82 2.37 -10.97
N GLU A 43 -9.36 3.48 -10.41
CA GLU A 43 -8.28 4.27 -11.00
C GLU A 43 -6.97 3.47 -11.07
N ALA A 44 -6.63 2.75 -9.99
CA ALA A 44 -5.47 1.88 -9.98
C ALA A 44 -5.59 0.71 -10.97
N MET A 45 -6.78 0.14 -11.14
CA MET A 45 -7.03 -0.93 -12.11
C MET A 45 -6.89 -0.45 -13.56
N TYR A 46 -7.11 0.84 -13.83
CA TYR A 46 -6.91 1.43 -15.15
C TYR A 46 -5.44 1.80 -15.41
N GLU A 47 -4.71 2.27 -14.38
CA GLU A 47 -3.28 2.58 -14.53
C GLU A 47 -2.42 1.34 -14.75
N ILE A 48 -2.66 0.23 -14.02
CA ILE A 48 -1.84 -0.99 -14.10
C ILE A 48 -1.62 -1.54 -15.53
N PRO A 49 -2.65 -1.69 -16.38
CA PRO A 49 -2.46 -2.20 -17.73
C PRO A 49 -1.86 -1.18 -18.72
N ASP A 50 -1.86 0.12 -18.41
CA ASP A 50 -1.41 1.19 -19.31
C ASP A 50 0.11 1.43 -19.23
N GLU A 51 0.82 0.69 -18.38
CA GLU A 51 2.21 0.99 -18.09
C GLU A 51 3.18 0.59 -19.19
N LYS A 52 3.94 1.61 -19.57
CA LYS A 52 4.92 1.66 -20.63
C LYS A 52 6.03 0.63 -20.37
N ALA A 53 6.48 0.00 -21.46
CA ALA A 53 7.58 -0.96 -21.44
C ALA A 53 8.85 -0.34 -20.82
N GLY A 54 9.24 -0.77 -19.61
CA GLY A 54 10.43 -0.31 -18.88
C GLY A 54 10.36 -0.54 -17.36
N ASN A 55 11.30 0.05 -16.61
CA ASN A 55 11.38 0.00 -15.13
C ASN A 55 10.25 0.75 -14.39
N GLU A 56 9.20 1.15 -15.11
CA GLU A 56 8.07 1.96 -14.60
C GLU A 56 6.83 1.12 -14.28
N ARG A 57 6.95 -0.20 -14.20
CA ARG A 57 5.83 -1.10 -13.85
C ARG A 57 5.36 -0.88 -12.40
N VAL A 58 4.06 -0.97 -12.15
CA VAL A 58 3.40 -1.01 -10.85
C VAL A 58 3.88 -2.28 -10.15
N ASP A 59 4.60 -2.11 -9.05
CA ASP A 59 4.89 -3.20 -8.10
C ASP A 59 3.76 -3.35 -7.09
N ALA A 60 3.15 -2.24 -6.65
CA ALA A 60 2.10 -2.29 -5.65
C ALA A 60 1.12 -1.13 -5.66
N VAL A 61 -0.06 -1.38 -5.08
CA VAL A 61 -1.10 -0.40 -4.80
C VAL A 61 -1.31 -0.36 -3.29
N VAL A 62 -1.31 0.84 -2.72
CA VAL A 62 -1.53 1.09 -1.31
C VAL A 62 -2.82 1.89 -1.11
N VAL A 63 -3.68 1.39 -0.25
CA VAL A 63 -4.91 2.07 0.16
C VAL A 63 -4.73 2.56 1.60
N ASP A 64 -4.68 3.87 1.77
CA ASP A 64 -4.61 4.56 3.04
C ASP A 64 -5.96 5.21 3.42
N GLU A 65 -6.00 5.82 4.61
CA GLU A 65 -7.19 6.53 5.09
C GLU A 65 -7.60 7.69 4.17
N GLU A 66 -6.61 8.37 3.58
CA GLU A 66 -6.81 9.46 2.62
C GLU A 66 -7.43 8.97 1.31
N ALA A 67 -7.05 7.78 0.83
CA ALA A 67 -7.65 7.15 -0.35
C ALA A 67 -9.17 6.94 -0.23
N ILE A 68 -9.66 6.68 0.99
CA ILE A 68 -11.10 6.46 1.24
C ILE A 68 -11.83 7.78 1.55
N GLY A 69 -11.13 8.69 2.23
CA GLY A 69 -11.65 9.97 2.68
C GLY A 69 -12.68 9.85 3.80
N SER A 70 -13.27 11.00 4.15
CA SER A 70 -14.31 11.09 5.19
C SER A 70 -15.68 10.61 4.69
N VAL A 71 -16.71 10.66 5.55
CA VAL A 71 -18.09 10.30 5.15
C VAL A 71 -18.64 11.28 4.11
N ASP A 72 -18.31 12.56 4.26
CA ASP A 72 -18.85 13.67 3.44
C ASP A 72 -17.99 14.03 2.22
N ARG A 73 -16.76 13.52 2.13
CA ARG A 73 -15.84 13.81 1.02
C ARG A 73 -15.29 12.51 0.41
N PRO A 74 -15.31 12.37 -0.91
CA PRO A 74 -14.60 11.28 -1.57
C PRO A 74 -13.09 11.41 -1.29
N GLY A 75 -12.43 10.27 -1.09
CA GLY A 75 -10.98 10.22 -0.92
C GLY A 75 -10.24 10.41 -2.23
N CYS A 76 -8.91 10.43 -2.14
CA CYS A 76 -8.02 10.78 -3.25
C CYS A 76 -7.66 9.58 -4.16
N GLY A 77 -8.32 8.43 -4.00
CA GLY A 77 -7.99 7.20 -4.74
C GLY A 77 -6.77 6.48 -4.16
N ALA A 78 -6.56 5.24 -4.59
CA ALA A 78 -5.44 4.42 -4.09
C ALA A 78 -4.08 4.95 -4.58
N LYS A 79 -3.05 4.89 -3.73
CA LYS A 79 -1.67 5.22 -4.08
C LYS A 79 -1.04 4.10 -4.89
N ILE A 80 -0.36 4.44 -5.98
CA ILE A 80 0.26 3.48 -6.89
C ILE A 80 1.77 3.61 -6.77
N LEU A 81 2.45 2.50 -6.53
CA LEU A 81 3.89 2.40 -6.34
C LEU A 81 4.50 1.71 -7.56
N ARG A 82 5.38 2.45 -8.25
CA ARG A 82 6.07 2.00 -9.47
C ARG A 82 7.52 1.66 -9.17
N GLY A 83 8.04 0.65 -9.86
CA GLY A 83 9.40 0.15 -9.75
C GLY A 83 9.53 -1.07 -8.82
N ASP A 84 10.45 -1.97 -9.17
CA ASP A 84 10.70 -3.20 -8.41
C ASP A 84 11.07 -2.91 -6.94
N GLY A 85 10.33 -3.52 -6.02
CA GLY A 85 10.55 -3.37 -4.58
C GLY A 85 9.99 -2.09 -3.96
N ALA A 86 9.20 -1.31 -4.71
CA ALA A 86 8.59 -0.08 -4.20
C ALA A 86 7.68 -0.31 -2.97
N LEU A 87 7.00 -1.45 -2.87
CA LEU A 87 6.23 -1.79 -1.67
C LEU A 87 7.11 -1.92 -0.42
N ALA A 88 8.27 -2.57 -0.54
CA ALA A 88 9.17 -2.76 0.59
C ALA A 88 9.68 -1.41 1.09
N GLN A 89 10.03 -0.50 0.18
CA GLN A 89 10.42 0.87 0.51
C GLN A 89 9.29 1.64 1.19
N TYR A 90 8.04 1.47 0.73
CA TYR A 90 6.88 2.09 1.35
C TYR A 90 6.64 1.57 2.77
N ILE A 91 6.66 0.26 2.98
CA ILE A 91 6.48 -0.33 4.31
C ILE A 91 7.60 0.12 5.24
N ILE A 92 8.86 0.11 4.79
CA ILE A 92 9.99 0.61 5.59
C ILE A 92 9.77 2.09 5.94
N ARG A 93 9.43 2.94 4.95
CA ARG A 93 9.16 4.37 5.18
C ARG A 93 8.06 4.60 6.22
N ASN A 94 6.97 3.84 6.17
CA ASN A 94 5.81 4.00 7.06
C ASN A 94 5.97 3.29 8.40
N ASN A 95 6.81 2.25 8.48
CA ASN A 95 7.04 1.45 9.68
C ASN A 95 8.32 1.87 10.41
N ILE A 96 9.09 2.83 9.88
CA ILE A 96 10.04 3.62 10.66
C ILE A 96 9.18 4.62 11.47
N PRO A 97 9.04 4.44 12.79
CA PRO A 97 8.42 5.47 13.60
C PRO A 97 9.24 6.75 13.45
N ASN A 98 8.58 7.87 13.15
CA ASN A 98 9.11 9.17 13.51
C ASN A 98 9.13 9.24 15.04
N SER A 99 10.13 8.61 15.66
CA SER A 99 10.65 9.05 16.94
C SER A 99 11.83 9.97 16.63
N PRO A 100 11.70 11.31 16.76
CA PRO A 100 12.87 12.07 17.16
C PRO A 100 13.25 11.56 18.57
N GLU A 101 14.54 11.64 18.88
CA GLU A 101 15.20 11.29 20.14
C GLU A 101 15.36 9.81 20.56
N THR A 102 16.55 9.30 20.18
CA THR A 102 17.54 8.66 21.06
C THR A 102 17.25 7.23 21.52
N ASN A 103 18.01 6.26 20.98
CA ASN A 103 19.10 5.60 21.71
C ASN A 103 19.68 4.47 20.84
N GLU A 104 20.99 4.58 20.61
CA GLU A 104 21.91 3.53 20.19
C GLU A 104 21.54 2.17 20.81
N ALA A 105 21.19 1.15 20.01
CA ALA A 105 21.35 -0.27 20.40
C ALA A 105 20.97 -1.32 19.33
N LEU A 106 20.11 -1.06 18.34
CA LEU A 106 19.60 -2.16 17.47
C LEU A 106 20.01 -2.11 15.98
N ALA A 107 21.04 -1.33 15.64
CA ALA A 107 21.64 -1.37 14.31
C ALA A 107 22.49 -2.65 14.06
N GLY A 108 22.82 -3.40 15.12
CA GLY A 108 23.80 -4.49 15.05
C GLY A 108 23.30 -5.86 14.56
N GLU A 109 21.99 -6.11 14.47
CA GLU A 109 21.50 -7.48 14.18
C GLU A 109 20.75 -7.63 12.85
N LEU A 110 20.56 -6.53 12.09
CA LEU A 110 19.84 -6.57 10.81
C LEU A 110 20.74 -6.37 9.58
N GLU A 111 21.97 -5.87 9.75
CA GLU A 111 22.93 -5.72 8.64
C GLU A 111 23.56 -7.06 8.21
N ASP A 112 23.78 -8.01 9.13
CA ASP A 112 24.38 -9.32 8.81
C ASP A 112 23.50 -10.18 7.88
N ALA A 113 22.17 -10.16 8.06
CA ALA A 113 21.25 -10.91 7.20
C ALA A 113 21.22 -10.36 5.76
N TYR A 114 21.40 -9.04 5.61
CA TYR A 114 21.35 -8.36 4.31
C TYR A 114 22.68 -8.49 3.54
N MET A 115 23.82 -8.51 4.25
CA MET A 115 25.14 -8.78 3.67
C MET A 115 25.29 -10.22 3.17
N LEU A 116 24.78 -11.21 3.93
CA LEU A 116 24.84 -12.63 3.58
C LEU A 116 24.06 -12.97 2.31
N SER A 117 22.92 -12.33 2.06
CA SER A 117 22.12 -12.54 0.85
C SER A 117 22.86 -12.09 -0.43
N ARG A 118 23.74 -11.08 -0.32
CA ARG A 118 24.47 -10.51 -1.46
C ARG A 118 25.73 -11.28 -1.82
N ILE A 119 26.31 -12.03 -0.88
CA ILE A 119 27.52 -12.85 -1.09
C ILE A 119 27.17 -14.20 -1.73
N VAL A 120 26.02 -14.79 -1.42
CA VAL A 120 25.62 -16.11 -1.95
C VAL A 120 25.24 -16.07 -3.44
N SER A 121 25.08 -14.88 -4.02
CA SER A 121 24.70 -14.68 -5.43
C SER A 121 25.88 -14.31 -6.36
N LEU A 122 27.13 -14.46 -5.91
CA LEU A 122 28.37 -14.33 -6.70
C LEU A 122 29.09 -15.68 -6.77
#